data_AF-A0A9P7EME1-F1
#
_entry.id   AF-A0A9P7EME1-F1
#
_cell.length_a   1.000
_cell.length_b   1.000
_cell.length_c   1.000
_cell.angle_alpha   90.00
_cell.angle_beta   90.00
_cell.angle_gamma   90.00
#
_symmetry.space_group_name_H-M   'P 1'
#
loop_
_entity.id
_entity.type
_entity.pdbx_description
1 polymer ?
#
loop_
_entity_poly.entity_id
_entity_poly.type
_entity_poly.pdbx_seq_one_letter_code
_entity_poly.pdbx_strand_id
1 'polypeptide(L)'
;MATESEVFDDGKSITSMPPPYNEISTPASSTVANSVQCTGSRLPLFSFLQNKYKQTQAKLTKTKQTEAVLSHIHDIVSVPNFIPIAPIVNTCTAALLPAEFSDLLQSPNIEGHTAMYWAAVNGQREAFSVFAAHILKFSSVCSSDLCLACMSTSNHALFMQLNLGHVINSKDESLRHFLGCPPDEVQVHDKGDRMGKNQFVACFHIRMFQKRLHTAGELGIEFVAADMDEYGGFSFIWGIMGGGALGSVFLILAFQLIQKLHL
;
A
#
# COMPACT_ATOMS: atom_id res chain seq x y z
N MET A 1 36.53 -1.06 36.71
CA MET A 1 36.06 0.31 36.47
C MET A 1 37.21 1.08 35.81
N ALA A 2 37.21 1.12 34.48
CA ALA A 2 37.99 2.04 33.68
C ALA A 2 37.23 2.17 32.36
N THR A 3 36.68 3.35 32.10
CA THR A 3 35.94 3.70 30.89
C THR A 3 36.87 4.53 30.03
N GLU A 4 37.31 3.97 28.90
CA GLU A 4 37.97 4.71 27.82
C GLU A 4 36.90 5.43 27.00
N SER A 5 37.07 6.74 26.87
CA SER A 5 36.26 7.62 26.03
C SER A 5 36.97 7.81 24.69
N GLU A 6 36.42 7.25 23.61
CA GLU A 6 36.84 7.55 22.24
C GLU A 6 36.23 8.87 21.76
N VAL A 7 37.10 9.71 21.24
CA VAL A 7 36.84 11.01 20.61
C VAL A 7 36.59 10.76 19.13
N PHE A 8 35.43 11.17 18.62
CA PHE A 8 35.14 11.16 17.18
C PHE A 8 35.40 12.54 16.57
N ASP A 9 36.17 12.51 15.47
CA ASP A 9 36.72 13.65 14.74
C ASP A 9 35.71 14.23 13.74
N ASP A 10 35.59 15.57 13.70
CA ASP A 10 34.64 16.32 12.86
C ASP A 10 35.11 16.42 11.40
N GLY A 11 34.54 15.56 10.54
CA GLY A 11 34.77 15.52 9.10
C GLY A 11 34.01 16.58 8.30
N LYS A 12 34.64 17.75 8.14
CA LYS A 12 34.68 18.65 6.96
C LYS A 12 33.56 18.52 5.89
N SER A 13 32.62 19.47 5.92
CA SER A 13 31.62 19.74 4.87
C SER A 13 32.25 20.34 3.60
N ILE A 14 31.96 19.75 2.44
CA ILE A 14 32.37 20.26 1.12
C ILE A 14 31.11 20.70 0.37
N THR A 15 30.89 22.01 0.32
CA THR A 15 29.81 22.66 -0.43
C THR A 15 30.12 22.64 -1.93
N SER A 16 29.44 21.79 -2.70
CA SER A 16 29.46 21.83 -4.17
C SER A 16 28.23 22.59 -4.69
N MET A 17 28.45 23.80 -5.20
CA MET A 17 27.45 24.56 -5.97
C MET A 17 27.21 23.91 -7.34
N PRO A 18 25.97 23.74 -7.79
CA PRO A 18 25.67 23.34 -9.16
C PRO A 18 25.78 24.53 -10.15
N PRO A 19 26.07 24.25 -11.44
CA PRO A 19 26.27 25.25 -12.48
C PRO A 19 24.96 25.94 -12.94
N PRO A 20 25.04 27.13 -13.56
CA PRO A 20 23.89 27.88 -14.03
C PRO A 20 23.26 27.27 -15.30
N TYR A 21 21.93 27.23 -15.34
CA TYR A 21 21.15 26.77 -16.49
C TYR A 21 21.05 27.87 -17.56
N ASN A 22 21.30 27.51 -18.82
CA ASN A 22 21.10 28.37 -20.00
C ASN A 22 19.62 28.42 -20.41
N GLU A 23 19.16 29.63 -20.74
CA GLU A 23 17.84 29.93 -21.31
C GLU A 23 17.66 29.25 -22.68
N ILE A 24 16.58 28.47 -22.83
CA ILE A 24 16.18 27.88 -24.12
C ILE A 24 15.02 28.70 -24.69
N SER A 25 15.26 29.21 -25.89
CA SER A 25 14.37 30.07 -26.67
C SER A 25 13.11 29.36 -27.18
N THR A 26 12.00 30.10 -27.14
CA THR A 26 10.70 29.81 -27.74
C THR A 26 10.74 29.97 -29.26
N PRO A 27 10.28 29.00 -30.06
CA PRO A 27 9.90 29.26 -31.45
C PRO A 27 8.39 29.49 -31.56
N ALA A 28 8.02 30.70 -31.96
CA ALA A 28 6.74 30.98 -32.58
C ALA A 28 6.69 30.32 -33.97
N SER A 29 5.56 29.71 -34.33
CA SER A 29 5.27 29.49 -35.75
C SER A 29 3.79 29.49 -36.07
N SER A 30 3.54 30.05 -37.24
CA SER A 30 2.37 30.69 -37.80
C SER A 30 1.24 29.76 -38.25
N THR A 31 0.03 30.25 -38.04
CA THR A 31 -1.22 29.90 -38.71
C THR A 31 -1.12 30.11 -40.22
N VAL A 32 -1.46 29.08 -41.01
CA VAL A 32 -1.88 29.23 -42.42
C VAL A 32 -3.20 28.49 -42.60
N ALA A 33 -4.27 29.27 -42.81
CA ALA A 33 -5.59 28.78 -43.14
C ALA A 33 -5.72 28.63 -44.65
N ASN A 34 -6.09 27.44 -45.13
CA ASN A 34 -6.59 27.25 -46.50
C ASN A 34 -8.01 26.68 -46.42
N SER A 35 -8.96 27.52 -46.83
CA SER A 35 -10.38 27.22 -46.96
C SER A 35 -10.65 26.63 -48.34
N VAL A 36 -11.14 25.39 -48.37
CA VAL A 36 -11.67 24.75 -49.58
C VAL A 36 -13.13 24.42 -49.31
N GLN A 37 -14.04 25.18 -49.94
CA GLN A 37 -15.46 24.88 -49.96
C GLN A 37 -15.76 23.85 -51.05
N CYS A 38 -16.16 22.64 -50.65
CA CYS A 38 -16.80 21.67 -51.53
C CYS A 38 -18.29 21.59 -51.19
N THR A 39 -19.13 21.98 -52.13
CA THR A 39 -20.57 21.77 -52.13
C THR A 39 -20.87 20.37 -52.65
N GLY A 40 -21.22 19.45 -51.75
CA GLY A 40 -21.46 18.05 -52.10
C GLY A 40 -22.48 17.37 -51.19
N SER A 41 -23.69 17.24 -51.73
CA SER A 41 -24.72 16.21 -51.50
C SER A 41 -24.65 15.37 -50.21
N ARG A 42 -25.64 15.57 -49.34
CA ARG A 42 -25.89 14.81 -48.10
C ARG A 42 -26.17 13.34 -48.38
N LEU A 43 -25.22 12.46 -48.04
CA LEU A 43 -25.46 11.04 -47.81
C LEU A 43 -25.39 10.73 -46.31
N PRO A 44 -26.32 9.91 -45.76
CA PRO A 44 -26.46 9.68 -44.31
C PRO A 44 -25.38 8.79 -43.69
N LEU A 45 -24.34 8.40 -44.44
CA LEU A 45 -23.31 7.46 -44.01
C LEU A 45 -22.16 8.10 -43.19
N PHE A 46 -22.08 9.43 -43.11
CA PHE A 46 -20.95 10.14 -42.48
C PHE A 46 -21.04 10.33 -40.96
N SER A 47 -22.23 10.17 -40.36
CA SER A 47 -22.40 10.33 -38.91
C SER A 47 -21.76 9.18 -38.10
N PHE A 48 -21.70 7.97 -38.66
CA PHE A 48 -21.13 6.80 -38.00
C PHE A 48 -19.61 6.86 -37.85
N LEU A 49 -18.90 7.44 -38.82
CA LEU A 49 -17.44 7.59 -38.78
C LEU A 49 -16.99 8.75 -37.89
N GLN A 50 -17.78 9.84 -37.81
CA GLN A 50 -17.48 10.97 -36.94
C GLN A 50 -17.57 10.60 -35.44
N ASN A 51 -18.53 9.76 -35.05
CA ASN A 51 -18.64 9.29 -33.66
C ASN A 51 -17.46 8.39 -33.27
N LYS A 52 -16.99 7.53 -34.18
CA LYS A 52 -15.83 6.66 -33.95
C LYS A 52 -14.53 7.45 -33.74
N TYR A 53 -14.34 8.54 -34.49
CA TYR A 53 -13.15 9.38 -34.37
C TYR A 53 -13.13 10.20 -33.07
N LYS A 54 -14.27 10.79 -32.67
CA LYS A 54 -14.39 11.52 -31.39
C LYS A 54 -14.19 10.61 -30.18
N GLN A 55 -14.70 9.38 -30.24
CA GLN A 55 -14.51 8.39 -29.17
C GLN A 55 -13.05 7.93 -29.05
N THR A 56 -12.33 7.83 -30.17
CA THR A 56 -10.92 7.43 -30.17
C THR A 56 -10.01 8.54 -29.64
N GLN A 57 -10.31 9.80 -29.95
CA GLN A 57 -9.55 10.95 -29.41
C GLN A 57 -9.75 11.13 -27.90
N ALA A 58 -11.00 11.02 -27.41
CA ALA A 58 -11.28 11.10 -25.97
C ALA A 58 -10.62 9.97 -25.17
N LYS A 59 -10.50 8.77 -25.76
CA LYS A 59 -9.80 7.64 -25.14
C LYS A 59 -8.29 7.89 -25.06
N LEU A 60 -7.69 8.47 -26.11
CA LEU A 60 -6.26 8.75 -26.16
C LEU A 60 -5.84 9.84 -25.16
N THR A 61 -6.68 10.85 -24.94
CA THR A 61 -6.40 11.89 -23.94
C THR A 61 -6.48 11.35 -22.52
N LYS A 62 -7.40 10.42 -22.24
CA LYS A 62 -7.54 9.80 -20.92
C LYS A 62 -6.31 8.99 -20.52
N THR A 63 -5.79 8.14 -21.42
CA THR A 63 -4.60 7.33 -21.13
C THR A 63 -3.39 8.22 -20.80
N LYS A 64 -3.15 9.26 -21.60
CA LYS A 64 -2.06 10.23 -21.34
C LYS A 64 -2.21 10.94 -19.99
N GLN A 65 -3.45 11.25 -19.60
CA GLN A 65 -3.73 11.88 -18.32
C GLN A 65 -3.47 10.92 -17.15
N THR A 66 -3.88 9.66 -17.28
CA THR A 66 -3.59 8.61 -16.29
C THR A 66 -2.09 8.37 -16.15
N GLU A 67 -1.34 8.32 -17.26
CA GLU A 67 0.13 8.18 -17.26
C GLU A 67 0.81 9.36 -16.56
N ALA A 68 0.37 10.60 -16.85
CA ALA A 68 0.91 11.79 -16.19
C ALA A 68 0.64 11.79 -14.67
N VAL A 69 -0.58 11.42 -14.27
CA VAL A 69 -0.91 11.28 -12.84
C VAL A 69 -0.09 10.17 -12.18
N LEU A 70 0.09 9.04 -12.85
CA LEU A 70 0.91 7.94 -12.33
C LEU A 70 2.37 8.36 -12.14
N SER A 71 2.93 9.15 -13.07
CA SER A 71 4.27 9.73 -12.92
C SER A 71 4.37 10.60 -11.68
N HIS A 72 3.38 11.46 -11.41
CA HIS A 72 3.37 12.28 -10.21
C HIS A 72 3.23 11.47 -8.92
N ILE A 73 2.38 10.43 -8.92
CA ILE A 73 2.25 9.51 -7.78
C ILE A 73 3.58 8.80 -7.53
N HIS A 74 4.23 8.33 -8.59
CA HIS A 74 5.55 7.69 -8.51
C HIS A 74 6.58 8.62 -7.85
N ASP A 75 6.67 9.87 -8.31
CA ASP A 75 7.60 10.85 -7.73
C ASP A 75 7.33 11.11 -6.24
N ILE A 76 6.04 11.21 -5.86
CA ILE A 76 5.63 11.38 -4.46
C ILE A 76 6.10 10.21 -3.59
N VAL A 77 5.95 8.97 -4.05
CA VAL A 77 6.29 7.79 -3.22
C VAL A 77 7.78 7.49 -3.23
N SER A 78 8.49 7.78 -4.32
CA SER A 78 9.90 7.43 -4.50
C SER A 78 10.86 8.46 -3.89
N VAL A 79 10.52 9.75 -3.85
CA VAL A 79 11.42 10.80 -3.37
C VAL A 79 11.22 11.04 -1.85
N PRO A 80 12.21 10.76 -0.99
CA PRO A 80 12.12 11.07 0.44
C PRO A 80 11.95 12.58 0.67
N ASN A 81 11.06 12.95 1.59
CA ASN A 81 10.74 14.36 1.93
C ASN A 81 10.17 15.19 0.77
N PHE A 82 9.45 14.55 -0.15
CA PHE A 82 8.72 15.27 -1.20
C PHE A 82 7.65 16.15 -0.56
N ILE A 83 7.80 17.47 -0.62
CA ILE A 83 6.85 18.45 -0.07
C ILE A 83 6.71 19.59 -1.08
N PRO A 84 5.49 20.08 -1.38
CA PRO A 84 4.21 19.73 -0.74
C PRO A 84 3.41 18.63 -1.48
N ILE A 85 2.92 17.63 -0.76
CA ILE A 85 2.19 16.48 -1.36
C ILE A 85 0.73 16.83 -1.68
N ALA A 86 0.03 17.46 -0.74
CA ALA A 86 -1.41 17.71 -0.87
C ALA A 86 -1.81 18.52 -2.14
N PRO A 87 -1.11 19.59 -2.55
CA PRO A 87 -1.44 20.33 -3.78
C PRO A 87 -1.29 19.48 -5.04
N ILE A 88 -0.31 18.57 -5.08
CA ILE A 88 -0.04 17.71 -6.23
C ILE A 88 -1.13 16.63 -6.31
N VAL A 89 -1.53 16.04 -5.18
CA VAL A 89 -2.65 15.10 -5.14
C VAL A 89 -3.98 15.78 -5.52
N ASN A 90 -4.21 17.02 -5.07
CA ASN A 90 -5.39 17.80 -5.49
C ASN A 90 -5.40 18.04 -7.00
N THR A 91 -4.24 18.28 -7.61
CA THR A 91 -4.12 18.41 -9.07
C THR A 91 -4.43 17.08 -9.78
N CYS A 92 -3.94 15.96 -9.23
CA CYS A 92 -4.20 14.63 -9.77
C CYS A 92 -5.68 14.22 -9.67
N THR A 93 -6.33 14.55 -8.55
CA THR A 93 -7.76 14.27 -8.31
C THR A 93 -8.67 15.18 -9.11
N ALA A 94 -8.22 16.38 -9.48
CA ALA A 94 -8.92 17.23 -10.45
C ALA A 94 -8.78 16.70 -11.89
N ALA A 95 -7.69 15.97 -12.17
CA ALA A 95 -7.44 15.38 -13.48
C ALA A 95 -8.26 14.10 -13.73
N LEU A 96 -8.48 13.27 -12.71
CA LEU A 96 -9.18 12.00 -12.86
C LEU A 96 -10.51 11.98 -12.11
N LEU A 97 -11.43 11.08 -12.49
CA LEU A 97 -12.60 10.84 -11.66
C LEU A 97 -12.18 10.26 -10.29
N PRO A 98 -12.86 10.56 -9.19
CA PRO A 98 -12.49 10.07 -7.86
C PRO A 98 -12.34 8.54 -7.79
N ALA A 99 -13.22 7.80 -8.45
CA ALA A 99 -13.13 6.33 -8.54
C ALA A 99 -11.89 5.87 -9.31
N GLU A 100 -11.55 6.54 -10.43
CA GLU A 100 -10.38 6.20 -11.24
C GLU A 100 -9.07 6.50 -10.52
N PHE A 101 -9.02 7.60 -9.76
CA PHE A 101 -7.87 7.94 -8.93
C PHE A 101 -7.70 6.92 -7.79
N SER A 102 -8.78 6.55 -7.11
CA SER A 102 -8.80 5.49 -6.10
C SER A 102 -8.32 4.15 -6.67
N ASP A 103 -8.80 3.76 -7.86
CA ASP A 103 -8.38 2.52 -8.52
C ASP A 103 -6.89 2.57 -8.90
N LEU A 104 -6.41 3.72 -9.37
CA LEU A 104 -5.00 3.94 -9.73
C LEU A 104 -4.05 3.79 -8.53
N LEU A 105 -4.46 4.26 -7.35
CA LEU A 105 -3.68 4.12 -6.10
C LEU A 105 -3.61 2.66 -5.62
N GLN A 106 -4.65 1.87 -5.89
CA GLN A 106 -4.84 0.50 -5.41
C GLN A 106 -4.45 -0.58 -6.42
N SER A 107 -4.06 -0.21 -7.64
CA SER A 107 -3.58 -1.14 -8.65
C SER A 107 -2.05 -1.22 -8.67
N PRO A 108 -1.48 -2.40 -9.01
CA PRO A 108 -0.04 -2.65 -8.95
C PRO A 108 0.70 -1.99 -10.13
N ASN A 109 0.72 -0.65 -10.15
CA ASN A 109 1.21 0.15 -11.27
C ASN A 109 2.65 0.62 -11.11
N ILE A 110 3.25 0.44 -9.93
CA ILE A 110 4.62 0.88 -9.64
C ILE A 110 5.43 -0.35 -9.23
N GLU A 111 6.29 -0.81 -10.14
CA GLU A 111 7.17 -1.97 -9.90
C GLU A 111 6.42 -3.23 -9.42
N GLY A 112 5.18 -3.42 -9.90
CA GLY A 112 4.34 -4.57 -9.53
C GLY A 112 3.61 -4.43 -8.18
N HIS A 113 3.74 -3.29 -7.50
CA HIS A 113 3.05 -2.99 -6.25
C HIS A 113 2.20 -1.71 -6.35
N THR A 114 1.30 -1.55 -5.39
CA THR A 114 0.42 -0.39 -5.26
C THR A 114 1.19 0.87 -4.84
N ALA A 115 0.63 2.05 -5.14
CA ALA A 115 1.20 3.30 -4.63
C ALA A 115 1.16 3.36 -3.09
N MET A 116 0.12 2.74 -2.49
CA MET A 116 -0.03 2.62 -1.05
C MET A 116 1.09 1.78 -0.41
N TYR A 117 1.52 0.69 -1.07
CA TYR A 117 2.68 -0.10 -0.67
C TYR A 117 3.94 0.77 -0.57
N TRP A 118 4.28 1.47 -1.65
CA TRP A 118 5.51 2.28 -1.69
C TRP A 118 5.49 3.45 -0.71
N ALA A 119 4.33 4.09 -0.52
CA ALA A 119 4.17 5.12 0.51
C ALA A 119 4.45 4.57 1.92
N ALA A 120 4.02 3.34 2.21
CA ALA A 120 4.29 2.68 3.48
C ALA A 120 5.76 2.26 3.63
N VAL A 121 6.33 1.61 2.60
CA VAL A 121 7.73 1.13 2.61
C VAL A 121 8.71 2.29 2.78
N ASN A 122 8.49 3.38 2.06
CA ASN A 122 9.37 4.55 2.10
C ASN A 122 9.08 5.48 3.30
N GLY A 123 8.17 5.10 4.20
CA GLY A 123 7.86 5.88 5.41
C GLY A 123 7.18 7.23 5.14
N GLN A 124 6.55 7.39 3.97
CA GLN A 124 5.91 8.63 3.53
C GLN A 124 4.52 8.78 4.17
N ARG A 125 4.48 9.03 5.48
CA ARG A 125 3.22 9.07 6.26
C ARG A 125 2.22 10.10 5.73
N GLU A 126 2.70 11.25 5.27
CA GLU A 126 1.84 12.29 4.70
C GLU A 126 1.21 11.82 3.38
N ALA A 127 2.00 11.26 2.46
CA ALA A 127 1.49 10.70 1.20
C ALA A 127 0.49 9.58 1.46
N PHE A 128 0.81 8.66 2.38
CA PHE A 128 -0.08 7.59 2.79
C PHE A 128 -1.43 8.12 3.29
N SER A 129 -1.40 9.11 4.20
CA SER A 129 -2.61 9.72 4.76
C SER A 129 -3.46 10.40 3.69
N VAL A 130 -2.83 11.18 2.81
CA VAL A 130 -3.51 11.89 1.72
C VAL A 130 -4.11 10.90 0.73
N PHE A 131 -3.40 9.84 0.34
CA PHE A 131 -3.92 8.79 -0.54
C PHE A 131 -5.08 8.01 0.10
N ALA A 132 -4.95 7.64 1.37
CA ALA A 132 -6.00 6.92 2.11
C ALA A 132 -7.30 7.73 2.17
N ALA A 133 -7.24 9.06 2.25
CA ALA A 133 -8.42 9.93 2.21
C ALA A 133 -9.22 9.85 0.90
N HIS A 134 -8.60 9.36 -0.18
CA HIS A 134 -9.25 9.14 -1.48
C HIS A 134 -9.71 7.69 -1.69
N ILE A 135 -9.40 6.77 -0.77
CA ILE A 135 -9.77 5.35 -0.84
C ILE A 135 -10.92 5.08 0.13
N LEU A 136 -12.13 4.85 -0.40
CA LEU A 136 -13.29 4.56 0.44
C LEU A 136 -13.20 3.17 1.08
N LYS A 137 -12.73 2.19 0.30
CA LYS A 137 -12.55 0.79 0.69
C LYS A 137 -11.33 0.24 -0.03
N PHE A 138 -10.42 -0.38 0.74
CA PHE A 138 -9.26 -1.03 0.17
C PHE A 138 -9.66 -2.31 -0.56
N SER A 139 -9.12 -2.49 -1.76
CA SER A 139 -9.18 -3.71 -2.53
C SER A 139 -8.39 -4.81 -1.82
N SER A 140 -8.74 -6.08 -2.07
CA SER A 140 -7.98 -7.20 -1.52
C SER A 140 -6.51 -7.14 -1.92
N VAL A 141 -6.22 -6.75 -3.18
CA VAL A 141 -4.86 -6.56 -3.70
C VAL A 141 -4.11 -5.52 -2.89
N CYS A 142 -4.69 -4.34 -2.69
CA CYS A 142 -4.04 -3.27 -1.94
C CYS A 142 -3.85 -3.62 -0.46
N SER A 143 -4.81 -4.33 0.16
CA SER A 143 -4.67 -4.81 1.54
C SER A 143 -3.53 -5.83 1.68
N SER A 144 -3.43 -6.81 0.78
CA SER A 144 -2.33 -7.78 0.79
C SER A 144 -0.97 -7.11 0.60
N ASP A 145 -0.88 -6.15 -0.32
CA ASP A 145 0.32 -5.34 -0.53
C ASP A 145 0.68 -4.55 0.74
N LEU A 146 -0.29 -3.91 1.39
CA LEU A 146 -0.02 -3.17 2.62
C LEU A 146 0.44 -4.06 3.78
N CYS A 147 -0.11 -5.26 3.91
CA CYS A 147 0.40 -6.26 4.86
C CYS A 147 1.87 -6.59 4.54
N LEU A 148 2.21 -6.77 3.27
CA LEU A 148 3.59 -7.00 2.82
C LEU A 148 4.51 -5.82 3.17
N ALA A 149 4.08 -4.57 2.93
CA ALA A 149 4.82 -3.37 3.30
C ALA A 149 5.06 -3.27 4.82
N CYS A 150 4.06 -3.64 5.63
CA CYS A 150 4.20 -3.65 7.09
C CYS A 150 5.22 -4.68 7.55
N MET A 151 5.23 -5.87 6.93
CA MET A 151 6.20 -6.91 7.23
C MET A 151 7.61 -6.48 6.84
N SER A 152 7.81 -5.90 5.65
CA SER A 152 9.13 -5.46 5.19
C SER A 152 9.72 -4.33 6.02
N THR A 153 8.88 -3.42 6.52
CA THR A 153 9.32 -2.28 7.35
C THR A 153 9.29 -2.55 8.85
N SER A 154 8.81 -3.72 9.29
CA SER A 154 8.52 -4.01 10.70
C SER A 154 7.64 -2.95 11.38
N ASN A 155 6.75 -2.28 10.62
CA ASN A 155 5.91 -1.20 11.14
C ASN A 155 4.63 -1.74 11.78
N HIS A 156 4.77 -2.21 13.03
CA HIS A 156 3.65 -2.79 13.79
C HIS A 156 2.48 -1.82 13.98
N ALA A 157 2.75 -0.51 14.13
CA ALA A 157 1.70 0.49 14.31
C ALA A 157 0.79 0.61 13.07
N LEU A 158 1.39 0.63 11.87
CA LEU A 158 0.63 0.68 10.63
C LEU A 158 -0.19 -0.61 10.42
N PHE A 159 0.42 -1.77 10.70
CA PHE A 159 -0.27 -3.06 10.63
C PHE A 159 -1.52 -3.09 11.53
N MET A 160 -1.38 -2.62 12.77
CA MET A 160 -2.50 -2.52 13.71
C MET A 160 -3.58 -1.56 13.19
N GLN A 161 -3.22 -0.42 12.61
CA GLN A 161 -4.19 0.52 12.04
C GLN A 161 -4.98 -0.07 10.87
N LEU A 162 -4.33 -0.86 10.01
CA LEU A 162 -4.99 -1.55 8.91
C LEU A 162 -5.94 -2.65 9.40
N ASN A 163 -5.50 -3.47 10.36
CA ASN A 163 -6.29 -4.57 10.92
C ASN A 163 -7.44 -4.12 11.83
N LEU A 164 -7.33 -2.95 12.44
CA LEU A 164 -8.40 -2.40 13.29
C LEU A 164 -9.57 -1.83 12.48
N GLY A 165 -9.52 -1.86 11.15
CA GLY A 165 -10.54 -1.26 10.28
C GLY A 165 -10.65 0.26 10.45
N HIS A 166 -9.78 0.87 11.26
CA HIS A 166 -9.86 2.27 11.67
C HIS A 166 -9.56 3.22 10.51
N VAL A 167 -8.83 2.76 9.49
CA VAL A 167 -8.54 3.56 8.29
C VAL A 167 -9.68 3.44 7.26
N ILE A 168 -10.58 2.46 7.39
CA ILE A 168 -11.49 2.06 6.32
C ILE A 168 -12.93 1.93 6.83
N ASN A 169 -13.47 3.05 7.29
CA ASN A 169 -14.88 3.38 7.10
C ASN A 169 -15.90 2.29 7.48
N SER A 170 -15.71 1.62 8.61
CA SER A 170 -16.66 0.62 9.08
C SER A 170 -17.55 1.21 10.16
N LYS A 171 -18.85 1.34 9.85
CA LYS A 171 -19.93 1.23 10.84
C LYS A 171 -19.86 -0.07 11.67
N ASP A 172 -18.92 -0.95 11.34
CA ASP A 172 -18.51 -2.15 12.06
C ASP A 172 -17.45 -1.89 13.16
N GLU A 173 -17.33 -0.64 13.62
CA GLU A 173 -16.82 -0.31 14.97
C GLU A 173 -17.67 -0.94 16.10
N SER A 174 -18.70 -1.70 15.74
CA SER A 174 -19.83 -2.11 16.58
C SER A 174 -19.55 -3.26 17.56
N LEU A 175 -18.37 -3.90 17.56
CA LEU A 175 -18.09 -4.96 18.54
C LEU A 175 -16.97 -4.61 19.51
N ARG A 176 -15.82 -4.11 19.04
CA ARG A 176 -14.72 -3.75 19.96
C ARG A 176 -15.08 -2.56 20.83
N HIS A 177 -15.68 -1.53 20.24
CA HIS A 177 -16.14 -0.35 20.97
C HIS A 177 -17.35 -0.69 21.86
N PHE A 178 -18.30 -1.48 21.34
CA PHE A 178 -19.51 -1.88 22.07
C PHE A 178 -19.23 -2.81 23.25
N LEU A 179 -18.19 -3.65 23.15
CA LEU A 179 -17.81 -4.57 24.23
C LEU A 179 -16.78 -3.96 25.20
N GLY A 180 -16.28 -2.75 24.95
CA GLY A 180 -15.23 -2.11 25.75
C GLY A 180 -13.97 -2.97 25.88
N CYS A 181 -13.69 -3.79 24.87
CA CYS A 181 -12.65 -4.80 24.98
C CYS A 181 -11.27 -4.18 24.71
N PRO A 182 -10.28 -4.34 25.62
CA PRO A 182 -8.92 -3.92 25.35
C PRO A 182 -8.33 -4.75 24.19
N PRO A 183 -7.31 -4.22 23.48
CA PRO A 183 -6.60 -4.97 22.44
C PRO A 183 -6.08 -6.32 22.96
N ASP A 184 -6.09 -7.33 22.09
CA ASP A 184 -5.45 -8.62 22.39
C ASP A 184 -3.94 -8.45 22.31
N GLU A 185 -3.21 -9.23 23.11
CA GLU A 185 -1.74 -9.19 23.12
C GLU A 185 -1.19 -10.42 22.40
N VAL A 186 -0.15 -10.22 21.60
CA VAL A 186 0.58 -11.32 20.95
C VAL A 186 2.03 -11.21 21.36
N GLN A 187 2.58 -12.28 21.93
CA GLN A 187 3.98 -12.38 22.32
C GLN A 187 4.63 -13.47 21.47
N VAL A 188 5.76 -13.15 20.83
CA VAL A 188 6.53 -14.12 20.06
C VAL A 188 7.82 -14.41 20.84
N HIS A 189 8.06 -15.68 21.14
CA HIS A 189 9.25 -16.14 21.84
C HIS A 189 10.11 -16.97 20.90
N ASP A 190 11.35 -16.54 20.69
CA ASP A 190 12.34 -17.36 20.03
C ASP A 190 12.77 -18.50 20.96
N LYS A 191 12.63 -19.74 20.48
CA LYS A 191 13.03 -20.91 21.25
C LYS A 191 14.51 -21.16 20.98
N GLY A 192 15.37 -20.42 21.70
CA GLY A 192 16.83 -20.49 21.56
C GLY A 192 17.39 -21.92 21.56
N ASP A 193 18.54 -22.06 20.87
CA ASP A 193 19.56 -23.11 20.71
C ASP A 193 19.15 -24.60 20.63
N ARG A 194 18.09 -25.03 21.31
CA ARG A 194 17.67 -26.43 21.43
C ARG A 194 16.72 -26.88 20.33
N MET A 195 16.09 -25.93 19.63
CA MET A 195 15.00 -26.19 18.69
C MET A 195 15.32 -25.59 17.31
N GLY A 196 16.51 -25.82 16.77
CA GLY A 196 16.89 -25.41 15.43
C GLY A 196 16.90 -23.89 15.19
N LYS A 197 17.56 -23.46 14.11
CA LYS A 197 17.42 -22.07 13.62
C LYS A 197 16.02 -21.99 13.00
N ASN A 198 15.25 -20.93 13.30
CA ASN A 198 13.93 -20.62 12.73
C ASN A 198 12.70 -21.25 13.43
N GLN A 199 12.78 -21.58 14.73
CA GLN A 199 11.58 -21.91 15.52
C GLN A 199 11.22 -20.81 16.50
N PHE A 200 9.97 -20.33 16.39
CA PHE A 200 9.37 -19.39 17.33
C PHE A 200 8.07 -19.97 17.92
N VAL A 201 7.67 -19.46 19.08
CA VAL A 201 6.39 -19.75 19.72
C VAL A 201 5.61 -18.45 19.80
N ALA A 202 4.47 -18.39 19.14
CA ALA A 202 3.53 -17.27 19.28
C ALA A 202 2.51 -17.60 20.38
N CYS A 203 2.47 -16.76 21.41
CA CYS A 203 1.53 -16.77 22.52
C CYS A 203 0.47 -15.68 22.29
N PHE A 204 -0.78 -16.09 22.12
CA PHE A 204 -1.91 -15.19 21.93
C PHE A 204 -2.70 -15.02 23.24
N HIS A 205 -2.84 -13.79 23.70
CA HIS A 205 -3.64 -13.43 24.85
C HIS A 205 -4.90 -12.68 24.41
N ILE A 206 -5.94 -13.45 24.09
CA ILE A 206 -7.24 -12.90 23.66
C ILE A 206 -8.05 -12.48 24.88
N ARG A 207 -8.24 -11.18 25.04
CA ARG A 207 -8.99 -10.65 26.18
C ARG A 207 -10.48 -10.88 25.96
N MET A 208 -11.18 -11.29 27.02
CA MET A 208 -12.62 -11.56 26.98
C MET A 208 -13.01 -12.65 25.97
N PHE A 209 -12.13 -13.62 25.70
CA PHE A 209 -12.34 -14.69 24.72
C PHE A 209 -13.74 -15.33 24.82
N GLN A 210 -14.18 -15.73 26.01
CA GLN A 210 -15.51 -16.35 26.20
C GLN A 210 -16.66 -15.43 25.78
N LYS A 211 -16.60 -14.14 26.15
CA LYS A 211 -17.64 -13.17 25.79
C LYS A 211 -17.67 -12.96 24.27
N ARG A 212 -16.48 -12.80 23.67
CA ARG A 212 -16.36 -12.62 22.22
C ARG A 212 -16.81 -13.86 21.45
N LEU A 213 -16.47 -15.06 21.92
CA LEU A 213 -16.91 -16.33 21.33
C LEU A 213 -18.43 -16.50 21.44
N HIS A 214 -19.01 -16.17 22.60
CA HIS A 214 -20.46 -16.24 22.79
C HIS A 214 -21.21 -15.25 21.90
N THR A 215 -20.69 -14.03 21.72
CA THR A 215 -21.33 -13.00 20.89
C THR A 215 -21.14 -13.25 19.39
N ALA A 216 -19.93 -13.63 18.96
CA ALA A 216 -19.59 -13.80 17.54
C ALA A 216 -19.88 -15.21 17.02
N GLY A 217 -20.04 -16.21 17.89
CA GLY A 217 -20.20 -17.63 17.53
C GLY A 217 -18.90 -18.32 17.12
N GLU A 218 -17.97 -17.56 16.53
CA GLU A 218 -16.65 -18.04 16.10
C GLU A 218 -15.59 -16.96 16.37
N LEU A 219 -14.37 -17.39 16.69
CA LEU A 219 -13.20 -16.51 16.81
C LEU A 219 -12.08 -17.05 15.94
N GLY A 220 -11.74 -16.31 14.89
CA GLY A 220 -10.54 -16.56 14.09
C GLY A 220 -9.35 -15.77 14.64
N ILE A 221 -8.20 -16.43 14.73
CA ILE A 221 -6.90 -15.76 14.87
C ILE A 221 -6.23 -15.87 13.51
N GLU A 222 -5.86 -14.73 12.94
CA GLU A 222 -5.01 -14.68 11.76
C GLU A 222 -3.63 -14.21 12.21
N PHE A 223 -2.61 -14.99 11.88
CA PHE A 223 -1.22 -14.58 12.07
C PHE A 223 -0.48 -14.80 10.76
N VAL A 224 0.47 -13.94 10.49
CA VAL A 224 1.36 -14.05 9.34
C VAL A 224 2.76 -14.21 9.87
N ALA A 225 3.38 -15.34 9.55
CA ALA A 225 4.79 -15.57 9.76
C ALA A 225 5.46 -15.62 8.39
N ALA A 226 6.56 -14.89 8.27
CA ALA A 226 7.43 -14.92 7.11
C ALA A 226 8.77 -15.50 7.54
N ASP A 227 9.18 -16.60 6.89
CA ASP A 227 10.57 -17.04 6.92
C ASP A 227 11.28 -16.36 5.75
N MET A 228 12.43 -15.74 6.00
CA MET A 228 13.34 -15.34 4.93
C MET A 228 14.39 -16.43 4.83
N ASP A 229 14.27 -17.29 3.81
CA ASP A 229 15.39 -18.15 3.47
C ASP A 229 16.58 -17.31 2.94
N GLU A 230 17.79 -17.88 2.93
CA GLU A 230 18.99 -17.21 2.39
C GLU A 230 18.85 -16.79 0.90
N TYR A 231 17.76 -17.23 0.23
CA TYR A 231 17.48 -16.96 -1.18
C TYR A 231 16.36 -15.93 -1.40
N GLY A 232 15.80 -15.34 -0.34
CA GLY A 232 14.76 -14.31 -0.43
C GLY A 232 13.37 -14.81 -0.84
N GLY A 233 13.11 -16.11 -0.73
CA GLY A 233 11.80 -16.74 -0.85
C GLY A 233 10.96 -16.49 0.39
N PHE A 234 9.74 -15.97 0.20
CA PHE A 234 8.77 -15.78 1.27
C PHE A 234 7.80 -16.97 1.30
N SER A 235 7.73 -17.66 2.43
CA SER A 235 6.67 -18.64 2.70
C SER A 235 5.68 -18.07 3.71
N PHE A 236 4.41 -18.02 3.32
CA PHE A 236 3.31 -17.62 4.21
C PHE A 236 2.59 -18.85 4.74
N ILE A 237 2.44 -18.93 6.06
CA ILE A 237 1.57 -19.92 6.71
C ILE A 237 0.32 -19.19 7.15
N TRP A 238 -0.83 -19.66 6.68
CA TRP A 238 -2.15 -19.18 7.09
C TRP A 238 -2.84 -20.28 7.90
N GLY A 239 -3.31 -19.94 9.10
CA GLY A 239 -4.04 -20.87 9.95
C GLY A 239 -5.31 -20.21 10.47
N ILE A 240 -6.47 -20.78 10.16
CA ILE A 240 -7.73 -20.45 10.83
C ILE A 240 -7.94 -21.48 11.94
N MET A 241 -8.27 -21.02 13.13
CA MET A 241 -8.65 -21.90 14.22
C MET A 241 -10.12 -21.69 14.60
N GLY A 242 -10.98 -22.62 14.20
CA GLY A 242 -12.38 -22.67 14.61
C GLY A 242 -12.53 -23.39 15.95
N GLY A 243 -12.94 -22.68 17.00
CA GLY A 243 -13.20 -23.25 18.31
C GLY A 243 -14.55 -23.98 18.37
N GLY A 244 -14.55 -25.30 18.28
CA GLY A 244 -15.70 -26.13 18.63
C GLY A 244 -16.00 -26.05 20.14
N ALA A 245 -17.27 -25.93 20.51
CA ALA A 245 -17.72 -25.83 21.88
C ALA A 245 -17.31 -27.07 22.69
N LEU A 246 -16.25 -26.99 23.51
CA LEU A 246 -16.03 -27.73 24.77
C LEU A 246 -14.63 -27.45 25.33
N GLY A 247 -14.57 -26.79 26.51
CA GLY A 247 -13.53 -26.97 27.54
C GLY A 247 -12.11 -26.44 27.26
N SER A 248 -11.74 -25.37 27.98
CA SER A 248 -10.38 -24.85 28.22
C SER A 248 -9.24 -25.46 27.40
N VAL A 249 -8.91 -24.83 26.27
CA VAL A 249 -7.80 -25.24 25.42
C VAL A 249 -6.56 -24.42 25.78
N PHE A 250 -5.61 -25.02 26.50
CA PHE A 250 -4.22 -24.57 26.44
C PHE A 250 -3.69 -24.98 25.06
N LEU A 251 -3.77 -24.05 24.13
CA LEU A 251 -3.39 -24.31 22.76
C LEU A 251 -1.90 -24.00 22.58
N ILE A 252 -1.04 -24.99 22.85
CA ILE A 252 0.35 -24.93 22.42
C ILE A 252 0.37 -25.26 20.93
N LEU A 253 0.29 -24.23 20.08
CA LEU A 253 0.57 -24.35 18.66
C LEU A 253 2.08 -24.54 18.48
N ALA A 254 2.53 -25.81 18.48
CA ALA A 254 3.84 -26.14 17.97
C ALA A 254 3.77 -26.15 16.44
N PHE A 255 4.14 -25.04 15.81
CA PHE A 255 4.41 -25.04 14.37
C PHE A 255 5.73 -25.80 14.14
N GLN A 256 5.65 -27.11 13.90
CA GLN A 256 6.73 -27.76 13.15
C GLN A 256 6.62 -27.26 11.72
N LEU A 257 7.52 -26.34 11.34
CA LEU A 257 7.78 -25.99 9.96
C LEU A 257 7.99 -27.30 9.19
N ILE A 258 7.04 -27.70 8.35
CA ILE A 258 7.18 -28.87 7.49
C ILE A 258 8.22 -28.49 6.43
N GLN A 259 9.51 -28.69 6.74
CA GLN A 259 10.57 -28.84 5.75
C GLN A 259 10.31 -30.14 4.98
N LYS A 260 9.30 -30.15 4.12
CA LYS A 260 9.04 -31.27 3.23
C LYS A 260 8.58 -30.77 1.87
N LEU A 261 9.50 -30.16 1.15
CA LEU A 261 9.43 -29.98 -0.30
C LEU A 261 10.85 -29.80 -0.86
N HIS A 262 11.61 -30.89 -0.88
CA HIS A 262 12.33 -31.41 -2.06
C HIS A 262 13.21 -32.60 -1.64
N LEU A 263 12.70 -33.80 -1.89
CA LEU A 263 13.49 -34.97 -2.27
C LEU A 263 12.92 -35.41 -3.62
#